data_AF-A0A949KX71-F1
#
_entry.id   AF-A0A949KX71-F1
#
_cell.length_a   1.000
_cell.length_b   1.000
_cell.length_c   1.000
_cell.angle_alpha   90.00
_cell.angle_beta   90.00
_cell.angle_gamma   90.00
#
_symmetry.space_group_name_H-M   'P 1'
#
loop_
_entity.id
_entity.type
_entity.pdbx_description
1 polymer ?
#
loop_
_entity_poly.entity_id
_entity_poly.type
_entity_poly.pdbx_seq_one_letter_code
_entity_poly.pdbx_strand_id
1 'polypeptide(L)'
;MKIVCVHSSLGKALSDLGHDVLELRPGPGIVRLAPLLGEFVPDLLIQQESLGPRTLIIDLPAMSCHKVFWSIDTHLNSFWHLYYARLFDLFCTTQKHWQIWFRERGIPGVQWLPWYGSQRGLTPWDQRRKGMGFVGRVTPERPVRGWFLDWLGELGTVERRGDLGFAPMLDFYDHSRIVPNESIYNEVNFRLFEAASCGCAVVNPAVPGLEDLFVLGEEVAVYRDGAELGYWVGRLQRDDLLARSMGLRARARISREHLPEHRAGALLDAAQASGALSVRGADAETAWWLTLYHLWEAGRLDMDREAVLRGLGALPLTDEILAVLLRLRASQGQEEFMRLAVPVAEKEQYAAFLGVNLAGAMGALLFGEVRLSRHFFLRHKRYCAPSTPDPGTTPLSICLAWARELQRLGQDFRPGFVFNPKKHLPASSLECLVQASEFAPDNADVYREMARLLARHSGWDGLRLKAMSYLSLRERTNWRLTQELGAADCRAFRVRQGLEELLFAQGEALLQGQEARFWRRLEAHDRSGRITDMLCALASATHAP
;
A
#
# COMPACT_ATOMS: atom_id res chain seq x y z
N MET A 1 -13.55 17.96 27.17
CA MET A 1 -12.46 18.44 26.29
C MET A 1 -13.08 19.21 25.15
N LYS A 2 -12.39 20.27 24.72
CA LYS A 2 -12.63 21.00 23.48
C LYS A 2 -11.85 20.33 22.35
N ILE A 3 -12.54 19.78 21.37
CA ILE A 3 -11.93 18.97 20.29
C ILE A 3 -12.18 19.65 18.94
N VAL A 4 -11.11 19.88 18.18
CA VAL A 4 -11.20 20.30 16.78
C VAL A 4 -11.09 19.07 15.89
N CYS A 5 -12.08 18.86 15.04
CA CYS A 5 -12.13 17.78 14.07
C CYS A 5 -11.95 18.33 12.66
N VAL A 6 -10.80 18.10 12.02
CA VAL A 6 -10.54 18.49 10.64
C VAL A 6 -10.84 17.30 9.72
N HIS A 7 -11.89 17.43 8.91
CA HIS A 7 -12.43 16.38 8.04
C HIS A 7 -12.79 15.04 8.74
N SER A 8 -12.79 15.01 10.08
CA SER A 8 -13.04 13.76 10.80
C SER A 8 -14.49 13.33 10.69
N SER A 9 -14.69 12.04 10.43
CA SER A 9 -16.00 11.41 10.43
C SER A 9 -16.45 10.94 11.82
N LEU A 10 -15.64 11.21 12.86
CA LEU A 10 -15.95 10.91 14.26
C LEU A 10 -16.58 12.09 15.02
N GLY A 11 -16.75 13.27 14.39
CA GLY A 11 -17.22 14.49 15.07
C GLY A 11 -18.50 14.28 15.88
N LYS A 12 -19.55 13.72 15.26
CA LYS A 12 -20.79 13.35 15.96
C LYS A 12 -20.55 12.37 17.13
N ALA A 13 -19.76 11.32 16.93
CA ALA A 13 -19.51 10.33 17.97
C ALA A 13 -18.78 10.92 19.19
N LEU A 14 -17.86 11.86 18.94
CA LEU A 14 -17.17 12.61 19.99
C LEU A 14 -18.14 13.54 20.75
N SER A 15 -19.05 14.21 20.05
CA SER A 15 -20.10 15.02 20.70
C SER A 15 -21.04 14.17 21.54
N ASP A 16 -21.44 12.99 21.04
CA ASP A 16 -22.31 12.05 21.76
C ASP A 16 -21.64 11.48 23.02
N LEU A 17 -20.30 11.42 23.05
CA LEU A 17 -19.49 11.11 24.24
C LEU A 17 -19.34 12.30 25.22
N GLY A 18 -19.97 13.45 24.94
CA GLY A 18 -19.99 14.62 25.83
C GLY A 18 -18.86 15.62 25.64
N HIS A 19 -18.15 15.59 24.50
CA HIS A 19 -17.12 16.57 24.18
C HIS A 19 -17.68 17.80 23.47
N ASP A 20 -17.02 18.95 23.65
CA ASP A 20 -17.30 20.18 22.91
C ASP A 20 -16.51 20.13 21.58
N VAL A 21 -17.20 19.89 20.46
CA VAL A 21 -16.56 19.57 19.16
C VAL A 21 -16.76 20.68 18.15
N LEU A 22 -15.66 21.20 17.61
CA LEU A 22 -15.64 22.08 16.44
C LEU A 22 -15.25 21.29 15.19
N GLU A 23 -16.21 21.05 14.30
CA GLU A 23 -15.95 20.42 13.00
C GLU A 23 -15.52 21.44 11.94
N LEU A 24 -14.33 21.24 11.38
CA LEU A 24 -13.77 22.06 10.31
C LEU A 24 -13.60 21.23 9.03
N ARG A 25 -13.99 21.81 7.90
CA ARG A 25 -13.86 21.21 6.56
C ARG A 25 -13.22 22.21 5.59
N PRO A 26 -11.98 22.65 5.85
CA PRO A 26 -11.31 23.60 4.95
C PRO A 26 -11.11 23.00 3.55
N GLY A 27 -10.93 23.87 2.55
CA GLY A 27 -10.64 23.43 1.19
C GLY A 27 -9.28 22.68 1.10
N PRO A 28 -9.03 21.99 -0.03
CA PRO A 28 -7.76 21.30 -0.22
C PRO A 28 -6.60 22.30 -0.43
N GLY A 29 -5.39 21.80 -0.23
CA GLY A 29 -4.15 22.57 -0.31
C GLY A 29 -3.53 22.83 1.06
N ILE A 30 -2.68 23.84 1.11
CA ILE A 30 -2.04 24.30 2.35
C ILE A 30 -2.98 25.28 3.04
N VAL A 31 -3.39 24.95 4.27
CA VAL A 31 -4.37 25.71 5.04
C VAL A 31 -3.78 26.16 6.37
N ARG A 32 -4.23 27.33 6.85
CA ARG A 32 -3.99 27.80 8.22
C ARG A 32 -5.27 27.60 9.02
N LEU A 33 -5.18 26.89 10.14
CA LEU A 33 -6.33 26.65 11.01
C LEU A 33 -6.59 27.81 11.98
N ALA A 34 -5.57 28.54 12.42
CA ALA A 34 -5.74 29.58 13.44
C ALA A 34 -6.89 30.57 13.15
N PRO A 35 -7.07 31.08 11.92
CA PRO A 35 -8.22 31.95 11.59
C PRO A 35 -9.59 31.25 11.67
N LEU A 36 -9.62 29.93 11.44
CA LEU A 36 -10.86 29.13 11.46
C LEU A 36 -11.29 28.74 12.87
N LEU A 37 -10.38 28.80 13.84
CA LEU A 37 -10.67 28.50 15.24
C LEU A 37 -11.42 29.65 15.94
N GLY A 38 -11.20 30.91 15.53
CA GLY A 38 -11.72 32.07 16.24
C GLY A 38 -11.27 32.08 17.70
N GLU A 39 -12.22 32.14 18.64
CA GLU A 39 -11.96 32.08 20.09
C GLU A 39 -11.88 30.64 20.64
N PHE A 40 -12.06 29.63 19.79
CA PHE A 40 -12.03 28.23 20.22
C PHE A 40 -10.59 27.78 20.52
N VAL A 41 -10.32 27.47 21.79
CA VAL A 41 -9.02 26.93 22.24
C VAL A 41 -9.14 25.42 22.42
N PRO A 42 -8.57 24.59 21.51
CA PRO A 42 -8.68 23.14 21.60
C PRO A 42 -7.78 22.53 22.68
N ASP A 43 -8.26 21.49 23.34
CA ASP A 43 -7.43 20.55 24.10
C ASP A 43 -6.81 19.49 23.17
N LEU A 44 -7.54 19.15 22.11
CA LEU A 44 -7.20 18.10 21.14
C LEU A 44 -7.56 18.53 19.71
N LEU A 45 -6.65 18.33 18.78
CA LEU A 45 -6.90 18.41 17.34
C LEU A 45 -6.84 17.01 16.74
N ILE A 46 -7.87 16.63 16.00
CA ILE A 46 -7.93 15.39 15.23
C ILE A 46 -8.04 15.77 13.75
N GLN A 47 -6.99 15.51 12.99
CA GLN A 47 -7.05 15.54 11.54
C GLN A 47 -7.27 14.12 11.02
N GLN A 48 -8.34 13.92 10.25
CA GLN A 48 -8.51 12.71 9.44
C GLN A 48 -7.97 12.96 8.03
N GLU A 49 -7.32 11.97 7.44
CA GLU A 49 -6.89 12.04 6.05
C GLU A 49 -8.07 12.25 5.10
N SER A 50 -7.98 13.27 4.25
CA SER A 50 -8.93 13.52 3.17
C SER A 50 -8.69 12.57 1.98
N LEU A 51 -9.69 11.75 1.65
CA LEU A 51 -9.68 10.88 0.47
C LEU A 51 -9.97 11.70 -0.80
N GLY A 52 -8.94 12.34 -1.35
CA GLY A 52 -9.07 13.27 -2.48
C GLY A 52 -8.00 14.34 -2.45
N PRO A 53 -8.19 15.52 -3.07
CA PRO A 53 -7.27 16.64 -2.91
C PRO A 53 -6.92 16.85 -1.42
N ARG A 54 -5.62 16.87 -1.09
CA ARG A 54 -5.14 16.77 0.29
C ARG A 54 -5.27 18.10 1.01
N THR A 55 -5.56 18.07 2.30
CA THR A 55 -5.55 19.23 3.19
C THR A 55 -4.33 19.14 4.10
N LEU A 56 -3.41 20.08 4.00
CA LEU A 56 -2.18 20.14 4.80
C LEU A 56 -2.23 21.37 5.71
N ILE A 57 -2.03 21.18 7.01
CA ILE A 57 -2.13 22.27 7.98
C ILE A 57 -0.74 22.82 8.26
N ILE A 58 -0.46 24.06 7.85
CA ILE A 58 0.88 24.67 7.98
C ILE A 58 1.19 25.14 9.41
N ASP A 59 0.17 25.50 10.19
CA ASP A 59 0.33 26.07 11.52
C ASP A 59 0.26 25.05 12.66
N LEU A 60 0.30 23.73 12.36
CA LEU A 60 0.40 22.66 13.38
C LEU A 60 1.52 22.89 14.41
N PRO A 61 2.74 23.33 14.04
CA PRO A 61 3.82 23.52 15.01
C PRO A 61 3.54 24.64 16.03
N ALA A 62 2.69 25.60 15.67
CA ALA A 62 2.30 26.71 16.53
C ALA A 62 1.16 26.33 17.49
N MET A 63 0.49 25.20 17.28
CA MET A 63 -0.62 24.76 18.13
C MET A 63 -0.10 24.09 19.41
N SER A 64 -0.63 24.53 20.55
CA SER A 64 -0.25 24.01 21.88
C SER A 64 -1.00 22.73 22.27
N CYS A 65 -2.14 22.46 21.63
CA CYS A 65 -2.97 21.29 21.91
C CYS A 65 -2.29 19.97 21.49
N HIS A 66 -2.81 18.86 22.01
CA HIS A 66 -2.42 17.53 21.53
C HIS A 66 -2.95 17.32 20.10
N LYS A 67 -2.18 16.67 19.23
CA LYS A 67 -2.47 16.57 17.79
C LYS A 67 -2.46 15.12 17.34
N VAL A 68 -3.56 14.67 16.73
CA VAL A 68 -3.74 13.32 16.19
C VAL A 68 -3.95 13.40 14.68
N PHE A 69 -3.19 12.60 13.93
CA PHE A 69 -3.45 12.36 12.50
C PHE A 69 -3.97 10.95 12.30
N TRP A 70 -5.20 10.80 11.82
CA TRP A 70 -5.79 9.52 11.46
C TRP A 70 -5.69 9.28 9.96
N SER A 71 -4.68 8.50 9.57
CA SER A 71 -4.46 8.06 8.20
C SER A 71 -5.36 6.89 7.82
N ILE A 72 -6.03 7.05 6.69
CA ILE A 72 -6.99 6.12 6.14
C ILE A 72 -6.34 5.26 5.05
N ASP A 73 -5.73 5.88 4.06
CA ASP A 73 -5.05 5.19 2.95
C ASP A 73 -3.55 5.14 3.21
N THR A 74 -3.16 4.69 4.40
CA THR A 74 -1.75 4.64 4.84
C THR A 74 -0.86 3.93 3.82
N HIS A 75 -1.35 2.83 3.26
CA HIS A 75 -0.67 2.00 2.29
C HIS A 75 -0.43 2.68 0.92
N LEU A 76 -1.14 3.77 0.60
CA LEU A 76 -0.99 4.56 -0.63
C LEU A 76 -0.31 5.93 -0.41
N ASN A 77 0.02 6.24 0.84
CA ASN A 77 0.45 7.58 1.24
C ASN A 77 1.64 7.56 2.21
N SER A 78 2.15 6.38 2.58
CA SER A 78 3.27 6.26 3.53
C SER A 78 4.51 7.03 3.11
N PHE A 79 4.76 7.17 1.81
CA PHE A 79 5.91 7.92 1.27
C PHE A 79 5.96 9.39 1.70
N TRP A 80 4.82 10.02 2.01
CA TRP A 80 4.76 11.40 2.53
C TRP A 80 4.25 11.47 3.97
N HIS A 81 3.39 10.53 4.39
CA HIS A 81 2.96 10.44 5.79
C HIS A 81 4.14 10.26 6.75
N LEU A 82 5.24 9.64 6.33
CA LEU A 82 6.44 9.49 7.17
C LEU A 82 7.00 10.84 7.65
N TYR A 83 6.79 11.91 6.91
CA TYR A 83 7.24 13.24 7.28
C TYR A 83 6.12 14.01 7.97
N TYR A 84 4.89 13.93 7.43
CA TYR A 84 3.76 14.67 7.98
C TYR A 84 3.39 14.19 9.39
N ALA A 85 3.49 12.89 9.65
CA ALA A 85 3.21 12.29 10.95
C ALA A 85 4.12 12.84 12.07
N ARG A 86 5.32 13.35 11.75
CA ARG A 86 6.22 13.97 12.75
C ARG A 86 5.61 15.22 13.37
N LEU A 87 4.67 15.88 12.69
CA LEU A 87 3.96 17.08 13.15
C LEU A 87 2.82 16.77 14.13
N PHE A 88 2.57 15.49 14.42
CA PHE A 88 1.50 15.03 15.30
C PHE A 88 2.08 14.30 16.51
N ASP A 89 1.35 14.36 17.62
CA ASP A 89 1.69 13.64 18.84
C ASP A 89 1.31 12.16 18.72
N LEU A 90 0.27 11.87 17.93
CA LEU A 90 -0.18 10.51 17.62
C LEU A 90 -0.54 10.35 16.15
N PHE A 91 0.01 9.32 15.51
CA PHE A 91 -0.33 8.85 14.18
C PHE A 91 -1.17 7.58 14.27
N CYS A 92 -2.44 7.66 13.88
CA CYS A 92 -3.32 6.51 13.78
C CYS A 92 -3.35 6.00 12.34
N THR A 93 -3.17 4.69 12.14
CA THR A 93 -3.35 4.04 10.82
C THR A 93 -4.51 3.08 10.87
N THR A 94 -5.25 2.94 9.77
CA THR A 94 -6.26 1.88 9.59
C THR A 94 -5.66 0.49 9.38
N GLN A 95 -4.34 0.39 9.18
CA GLN A 95 -3.67 -0.84 8.74
C GLN A 95 -2.72 -1.39 9.82
N LYS A 96 -3.05 -2.55 10.42
CA LYS A 96 -2.36 -3.08 11.62
C LYS A 96 -0.83 -3.18 11.45
N HIS A 97 -0.38 -3.75 10.33
CA HIS A 97 1.03 -4.02 10.05
C HIS A 97 1.87 -2.76 9.80
N TRP A 98 1.23 -1.62 9.49
CA TRP A 98 1.93 -0.37 9.24
C TRP A 98 2.47 0.27 10.51
N GLN A 99 1.95 -0.10 11.69
CA GLN A 99 2.47 0.40 12.97
C GLN A 99 3.97 0.13 13.12
N ILE A 100 4.38 -1.11 12.85
CA ILE A 100 5.78 -1.52 12.94
C ILE A 100 6.62 -0.75 11.91
N TRP A 101 6.13 -0.66 10.67
CA TRP A 101 6.83 0.03 9.58
C TRP A 101 7.14 1.51 9.90
N PHE A 102 6.20 2.24 10.52
CA PHE A 102 6.39 3.63 10.92
C PHE A 102 7.26 3.78 12.16
N ARG A 103 7.12 2.89 13.16
CA ARG A 103 7.97 2.90 14.37
C ARG A 103 9.44 2.66 14.03
N GLU A 104 9.72 1.69 13.16
CA GLU A 104 11.07 1.41 12.66
C GLU A 104 11.68 2.59 11.87
N ARG A 105 10.84 3.54 11.43
CA ARG A 105 11.25 4.75 10.69
C ARG A 105 11.12 6.02 11.53
N GLY A 106 11.10 5.88 12.85
CA GLY A 106 11.24 6.98 13.78
C GLY A 106 9.97 7.75 14.10
N ILE A 107 8.77 7.19 13.84
CA ILE A 107 7.53 7.76 14.35
C ILE A 107 7.19 7.10 15.70
N PRO A 108 7.34 7.82 16.83
CA PRO A 108 7.22 7.20 18.16
C PRO A 108 5.76 6.90 18.53
N GLY A 109 4.84 7.83 18.26
CA GLY A 109 3.42 7.71 18.58
C GLY A 109 2.65 7.12 17.41
N VAL A 110 2.56 5.79 17.32
CA VAL A 110 1.80 5.10 16.25
C VAL A 110 0.83 4.10 16.83
N GLN A 111 -0.44 4.19 16.43
CA GLN A 111 -1.50 3.28 16.88
C GLN A 111 -2.32 2.75 15.69
N TRP A 112 -2.76 1.50 15.79
CA TRP A 112 -3.77 0.97 14.86
C TRP A 112 -5.16 1.36 15.32
N LEU A 113 -5.86 2.09 14.46
CA LEU A 113 -7.26 2.47 14.62
C LEU A 113 -7.99 2.09 13.32
N PRO A 114 -8.59 0.89 13.26
CA PRO A 114 -9.25 0.40 12.06
C PRO A 114 -10.48 1.25 11.73
N TRP A 115 -11.02 1.06 10.53
CA TRP A 115 -12.29 1.70 10.17
C TRP A 115 -13.47 1.17 11.02
N TYR A 116 -14.65 1.70 10.74
CA TYR A 116 -15.88 1.37 11.44
C TYR A 116 -17.03 1.11 10.45
N GLY A 117 -18.05 0.42 10.95
CA GLY A 117 -19.32 0.20 10.27
C GLY A 117 -20.38 1.21 10.69
N SER A 118 -21.64 0.90 10.41
CA SER A 118 -22.76 1.76 10.76
C SER A 118 -23.90 0.94 11.36
N GLN A 119 -24.63 1.52 12.31
CA GLN A 119 -25.84 0.90 12.79
C GLN A 119 -26.91 0.97 11.69
N ARG A 120 -27.42 -0.18 11.27
CA ARG A 120 -28.45 -0.28 10.22
C ARG A 120 -29.61 -1.18 10.63
N GLY A 121 -30.78 -0.92 10.06
CA GLY A 121 -31.88 -1.88 10.06
C GLY A 121 -31.48 -3.16 9.32
N LEU A 122 -32.16 -4.27 9.62
CA LEU A 122 -31.91 -5.54 8.92
C LEU A 122 -33.03 -5.80 7.93
N THR A 123 -32.75 -5.67 6.64
CA THR A 123 -33.67 -6.14 5.59
C THR A 123 -33.84 -7.65 5.67
N PRO A 124 -35.09 -8.18 5.68
CA PRO A 124 -35.37 -9.61 5.69
C PRO A 124 -34.61 -10.36 4.59
N TRP A 125 -34.05 -11.52 4.93
CA TRP A 125 -33.12 -12.26 4.06
C TRP A 125 -33.74 -12.71 2.72
N ASP A 126 -35.03 -13.05 2.76
CA ASP A 126 -35.85 -13.42 1.61
C ASP A 126 -36.05 -12.27 0.62
N GLN A 127 -36.04 -11.02 1.09
CA GLN A 127 -36.14 -9.82 0.26
C GLN A 127 -34.79 -9.40 -0.36
N ARG A 128 -33.68 -10.05 0.02
CA ARG A 128 -32.35 -9.74 -0.50
C ARG A 128 -32.09 -10.48 -1.82
N ARG A 129 -31.39 -9.82 -2.73
CA ARG A 129 -30.99 -10.35 -4.03
C ARG A 129 -30.08 -11.57 -3.87
N LYS A 130 -30.37 -12.62 -4.64
CA LYS A 130 -29.51 -13.80 -4.77
C LYS A 130 -28.24 -13.45 -5.56
N GLY A 131 -27.17 -14.20 -5.33
CA GLY A 131 -25.87 -13.96 -5.95
C GLY A 131 -25.03 -12.94 -5.19
N MET A 132 -24.17 -12.24 -5.93
CA MET A 132 -23.13 -11.38 -5.39
C MET A 132 -23.40 -9.90 -5.69
N GLY A 133 -23.13 -9.03 -4.73
CA GLY A 133 -23.17 -7.58 -4.89
C GLY A 133 -21.78 -6.96 -4.77
N PHE A 134 -21.40 -6.09 -5.70
CA PHE A 134 -20.14 -5.35 -5.66
C PHE A 134 -20.33 -3.87 -5.98
N VAL A 135 -19.86 -3.00 -5.08
CA VAL A 135 -19.77 -1.56 -5.32
C VAL A 135 -18.30 -1.15 -5.40
N GLY A 136 -17.90 -0.54 -6.51
CA GLY A 136 -16.54 -0.05 -6.69
C GLY A 136 -16.23 0.34 -8.12
N ARG A 137 -15.24 1.22 -8.28
CA ARG A 137 -14.73 1.65 -9.59
C ARG A 137 -13.71 0.65 -10.14
N VAL A 138 -13.80 0.40 -11.44
CA VAL A 138 -12.81 -0.34 -12.23
C VAL A 138 -12.06 0.68 -13.07
N THR A 139 -10.74 0.71 -12.95
CA THR A 139 -9.91 1.65 -13.69
C THR A 139 -8.71 0.93 -14.31
N PRO A 140 -8.12 1.46 -15.40
CA PRO A 140 -6.96 0.85 -16.06
C PRO A 140 -5.74 0.70 -15.14
N GLU A 141 -5.60 1.57 -14.14
CA GLU A 141 -4.52 1.55 -13.15
C GLU A 141 -4.65 0.39 -12.15
N ARG A 142 -5.81 -0.28 -12.14
CA ARG A 142 -6.13 -1.40 -11.24
C ARG A 142 -6.61 -2.64 -12.00
N PRO A 143 -5.76 -3.24 -12.84
CA PRO A 143 -6.14 -4.37 -13.69
C PRO A 143 -6.60 -5.60 -12.88
N VAL A 144 -6.02 -5.83 -11.70
CA VAL A 144 -6.38 -6.94 -10.80
C VAL A 144 -7.85 -6.89 -10.39
N ARG A 145 -8.44 -5.69 -10.23
CA ARG A 145 -9.87 -5.56 -9.92
C ARG A 145 -10.75 -5.94 -11.10
N GLY A 146 -10.31 -5.66 -12.33
CA GLY A 146 -10.99 -6.15 -13.53
C GLY A 146 -11.05 -7.67 -13.52
N TRP A 147 -9.89 -8.32 -13.37
CA TRP A 147 -9.78 -9.79 -13.31
C TRP A 147 -10.58 -10.41 -12.16
N PHE A 148 -10.58 -9.78 -10.97
CA PHE A 148 -11.42 -10.17 -9.85
C PHE A 148 -12.90 -10.22 -10.25
N LEU A 149 -13.40 -9.16 -10.88
CA LEU A 149 -14.80 -9.09 -11.28
C LEU A 149 -15.12 -10.07 -12.41
N ASP A 150 -14.23 -10.23 -13.39
CA ASP A 150 -14.40 -11.22 -14.46
C ASP A 150 -14.53 -12.63 -13.88
N TRP A 151 -13.63 -12.98 -12.96
CA TRP A 151 -13.70 -14.26 -12.25
C TRP A 151 -15.00 -14.45 -11.45
N LEU A 152 -15.47 -13.42 -10.73
CA LEU A 152 -16.77 -13.48 -10.07
C LEU A 152 -17.93 -13.72 -11.06
N GLY A 153 -17.85 -13.14 -12.26
CA GLY A 153 -18.84 -13.36 -13.31
C GLY A 153 -18.88 -14.82 -13.80
N GLU A 154 -17.74 -15.51 -13.78
CA GLU A 154 -17.69 -16.95 -14.08
C GLU A 154 -18.23 -17.82 -12.94
N LEU A 155 -18.12 -17.36 -11.69
CA LEU A 155 -18.58 -18.07 -10.50
C LEU A 155 -20.08 -17.91 -10.22
N GLY A 156 -20.76 -16.98 -10.90
CA GLY A 156 -22.20 -16.79 -10.78
C GLY A 156 -22.67 -15.37 -11.04
N THR A 157 -23.95 -15.10 -10.76
CA THR A 157 -24.54 -13.78 -10.96
C THR A 157 -23.92 -12.74 -10.03
N VAL A 158 -23.29 -11.71 -10.61
CA VAL A 158 -22.74 -10.55 -9.90
C VAL A 158 -23.38 -9.27 -10.39
N GLU A 159 -23.99 -8.54 -9.46
CA GLU A 159 -24.47 -7.19 -9.72
C GLU A 159 -23.40 -6.17 -9.31
N ARG A 160 -22.99 -5.34 -10.27
CA ARG A 160 -21.93 -4.35 -10.11
C ARG A 160 -22.53 -2.95 -10.15
N ARG A 161 -22.07 -2.07 -9.26
CA ARG A 161 -22.36 -0.62 -9.29
C ARG A 161 -21.08 0.19 -9.10
N GLY A 162 -20.94 1.25 -9.89
CA GLY A 162 -19.88 2.25 -9.75
C GLY A 162 -20.46 3.57 -9.24
N ASP A 163 -19.59 4.44 -8.75
CA ASP A 163 -19.90 5.87 -8.51
C ASP A 163 -21.12 6.15 -7.61
N LEU A 164 -21.43 5.23 -6.70
CA LEU A 164 -22.45 5.44 -5.67
C LEU A 164 -21.88 6.26 -4.52
N GLY A 165 -22.65 7.25 -4.06
CA GLY A 165 -22.42 7.88 -2.77
C GLY A 165 -22.65 6.90 -1.61
N PHE A 166 -22.24 7.30 -0.41
CA PHE A 166 -22.24 6.44 0.78
C PHE A 166 -23.62 5.83 1.11
N ALA A 167 -24.68 6.64 1.18
CA ALA A 167 -26.02 6.14 1.51
C ALA A 167 -26.59 5.17 0.43
N PRO A 168 -26.60 5.52 -0.87
CA PRO A 168 -27.02 4.58 -1.92
C PRO A 168 -26.20 3.28 -1.97
N MET A 169 -24.90 3.35 -1.65
CA MET A 169 -24.05 2.16 -1.55
C MET A 169 -24.50 1.24 -0.40
N LEU A 170 -24.80 1.79 0.78
CA LEU A 170 -25.33 0.99 1.89
C LEU A 170 -26.71 0.41 1.57
N ASP A 171 -27.59 1.16 0.91
CA ASP A 171 -28.91 0.67 0.50
C ASP A 171 -28.80 -0.48 -0.52
N PHE A 172 -27.79 -0.41 -1.40
CA PHE A 172 -27.46 -1.52 -2.28
C PHE A 172 -27.03 -2.77 -1.49
N TYR A 173 -26.19 -2.61 -0.47
CA TYR A 173 -25.73 -3.72 0.36
C TYR A 173 -26.80 -4.29 1.30
N ASP A 174 -27.73 -3.48 1.82
CA ASP A 174 -28.88 -3.98 2.61
C ASP A 174 -29.69 -5.05 1.88
N HIS A 175 -29.69 -4.97 0.55
CA HIS A 175 -30.40 -5.89 -0.34
C HIS A 175 -29.47 -6.92 -1.00
N SER A 176 -28.23 -7.04 -0.55
CA SER A 176 -27.27 -8.04 -1.03
C SER A 176 -27.13 -9.18 0.00
N ARG A 177 -26.91 -10.40 -0.50
CA ARG A 177 -26.61 -11.57 0.34
C ARG A 177 -25.12 -11.79 0.51
N ILE A 178 -24.38 -11.87 -0.60
CA ILE A 178 -22.94 -12.13 -0.60
C ILE A 178 -22.22 -10.91 -1.17
N VAL A 179 -21.18 -10.45 -0.48
CA VAL A 179 -20.35 -9.33 -0.91
C VAL A 179 -18.88 -9.77 -0.95
N PRO A 180 -18.37 -10.15 -2.14
CA PRO A 180 -16.94 -10.32 -2.34
C PRO A 180 -16.21 -8.99 -2.19
N ASN A 181 -15.09 -9.01 -1.46
CA ASN A 181 -14.21 -7.87 -1.27
C ASN A 181 -12.86 -8.11 -1.98
N GLU A 182 -12.22 -7.02 -2.40
CA GLU A 182 -10.85 -6.99 -2.92
C GLU A 182 -10.16 -5.73 -2.36
N SER A 183 -8.89 -5.87 -2.02
CA SER A 183 -8.07 -4.90 -1.28
C SER A 183 -6.82 -4.49 -2.06
N ILE A 184 -6.41 -3.24 -1.94
CA ILE A 184 -5.09 -2.78 -2.42
C ILE A 184 -4.04 -3.03 -1.33
N TYR A 185 -2.84 -3.52 -1.69
CA TYR A 185 -1.72 -3.68 -0.75
C TYR A 185 -2.09 -4.32 0.61
N ASN A 186 -2.94 -5.34 0.59
CA ASN A 186 -3.45 -6.00 1.80
C ASN A 186 -4.07 -5.05 2.82
N GLU A 187 -4.83 -4.05 2.36
CA GLU A 187 -5.57 -3.16 3.23
C GLU A 187 -6.79 -3.86 3.87
N VAL A 188 -7.11 -3.45 5.10
CA VAL A 188 -8.47 -3.49 5.62
C VAL A 188 -9.18 -2.25 5.08
N ASN A 189 -10.15 -2.45 4.18
CA ASN A 189 -10.90 -1.37 3.54
C ASN A 189 -12.32 -1.21 4.10
N PHE A 190 -13.00 -0.16 3.64
CA PHE A 190 -14.35 0.19 4.10
C PHE A 190 -15.40 -0.88 3.79
N ARG A 191 -15.29 -1.54 2.63
CA ARG A 191 -16.27 -2.52 2.15
C ARG A 191 -16.50 -3.64 3.15
N LEU A 192 -15.45 -4.06 3.86
CA LEU A 192 -15.56 -5.04 4.93
C LEU A 192 -16.58 -4.60 5.98
N PHE A 193 -16.45 -3.38 6.48
CA PHE A 193 -17.32 -2.84 7.52
C PHE A 193 -18.71 -2.46 6.99
N GLU A 194 -18.78 -1.86 5.80
CA GLU A 194 -20.02 -1.46 5.15
C GLU A 194 -20.93 -2.67 4.88
N ALA A 195 -20.40 -3.71 4.25
CA ALA A 195 -21.16 -4.92 3.96
C ALA A 195 -21.51 -5.72 5.22
N ALA A 196 -20.59 -5.80 6.20
CA ALA A 196 -20.87 -6.43 7.49
C ALA A 196 -21.98 -5.70 8.26
N SER A 197 -22.02 -4.37 8.21
CA SER A 197 -23.07 -3.54 8.83
C SER A 197 -24.46 -3.86 8.27
N CYS A 198 -24.54 -4.10 6.96
CA CYS A 198 -25.75 -4.50 6.26
C CYS A 198 -26.15 -5.97 6.49
N GLY A 199 -25.34 -6.77 7.20
CA GLY A 199 -25.59 -8.19 7.44
C GLY A 199 -25.34 -9.09 6.23
N CYS A 200 -24.45 -8.69 5.32
CA CYS A 200 -24.02 -9.51 4.18
C CYS A 200 -23.01 -10.58 4.60
N ALA A 201 -23.01 -11.73 3.93
CA ALA A 201 -21.88 -12.65 3.97
C ALA A 201 -20.70 -12.04 3.19
N VAL A 202 -19.66 -11.61 3.91
CA VAL A 202 -18.47 -11.00 3.29
C VAL A 202 -17.43 -12.06 2.97
N VAL A 203 -16.90 -12.04 1.75
CA VAL A 203 -15.76 -12.87 1.32
C VAL A 203 -14.55 -11.95 1.13
N ASN A 204 -13.63 -11.94 2.09
CA ASN A 204 -12.55 -10.97 2.22
C ASN A 204 -11.19 -11.57 1.88
N PRO A 205 -10.25 -10.82 1.28
CA PRO A 205 -8.88 -11.28 1.17
C PRO A 205 -8.24 -11.46 2.56
N ALA A 206 -7.31 -12.38 2.69
CA ALA A 206 -6.50 -12.54 3.89
C ALA A 206 -5.56 -11.33 4.03
N VAL A 207 -5.84 -10.48 5.02
CA VAL A 207 -5.06 -9.26 5.28
C VAL A 207 -4.64 -9.19 6.75
N PRO A 208 -3.47 -8.60 7.08
CA PRO A 208 -3.01 -8.54 8.46
C PRO A 208 -3.97 -7.77 9.37
N GLY A 209 -4.34 -8.38 10.48
CA GLY A 209 -5.24 -7.78 11.48
C GLY A 209 -6.71 -8.12 11.29
N LEU A 210 -7.07 -8.91 10.27
CA LEU A 210 -8.46 -9.33 10.07
C LEU A 210 -8.96 -10.21 11.22
N GLU A 211 -8.10 -11.05 11.77
CA GLU A 211 -8.36 -11.94 12.91
C GLU A 211 -8.64 -11.20 14.23
N ASP A 212 -8.19 -9.95 14.36
CA ASP A 212 -8.52 -9.10 15.50
C ASP A 212 -9.85 -8.36 15.32
N LEU A 213 -10.37 -8.31 14.09
CA LEU A 213 -11.63 -7.64 13.76
C LEU A 213 -12.80 -8.61 13.72
N PHE A 214 -12.57 -9.84 13.26
CA PHE A 214 -13.63 -10.83 13.05
C PHE A 214 -13.14 -12.26 13.29
N VAL A 215 -14.06 -13.16 13.64
CA VAL A 215 -13.80 -14.61 13.65
C VAL A 215 -13.80 -15.14 12.22
N LEU A 216 -12.62 -15.49 11.71
CA LEU A 216 -12.44 -15.94 10.33
C LEU A 216 -13.17 -17.27 10.08
N GLY A 217 -13.88 -17.36 8.96
CA GLY A 217 -14.69 -18.53 8.58
C GLY A 217 -16.07 -18.59 9.24
N GLU A 218 -16.30 -17.84 10.32
CA GLU A 218 -17.59 -17.78 11.02
C GLU A 218 -18.33 -16.46 10.80
N GLU A 219 -17.64 -15.34 10.95
CA GLU A 219 -18.14 -13.97 10.74
C GLU A 219 -17.79 -13.49 9.33
N VAL A 220 -16.58 -13.80 8.83
CA VAL A 220 -16.11 -13.38 7.50
C VAL A 220 -15.40 -14.54 6.82
N ALA A 221 -15.79 -14.87 5.58
CA ALA A 221 -15.07 -15.84 4.76
C ALA A 221 -13.76 -15.24 4.25
N VAL A 222 -12.68 -16.03 4.21
CA VAL A 222 -11.33 -15.52 3.88
C VAL A 222 -10.72 -16.28 2.71
N TYR A 223 -10.13 -15.56 1.76
CA TYR A 223 -9.42 -16.14 0.62
C TYR A 223 -8.01 -15.54 0.44
N ARG A 224 -7.11 -16.31 -0.18
CA ARG A 224 -5.73 -15.89 -0.51
C ARG A 224 -5.47 -15.79 -2.01
N ASP A 225 -6.27 -16.49 -2.80
CA ASP A 225 -6.20 -16.56 -4.25
C ASP A 225 -7.60 -16.76 -4.84
N GLY A 226 -7.69 -16.77 -6.18
CA GLY A 226 -8.94 -16.95 -6.90
C GLY A 226 -9.59 -18.32 -6.70
N ALA A 227 -8.84 -19.38 -6.38
CA ALA A 227 -9.40 -20.70 -6.14
C ALA A 227 -10.10 -20.77 -4.77
N GLU A 228 -9.48 -20.23 -3.71
CA GLU A 228 -10.12 -20.07 -2.40
C GLU A 228 -11.35 -19.15 -2.47
N LEU A 229 -11.28 -18.07 -3.26
CA LEU A 229 -12.42 -17.19 -3.51
C LEU A 229 -13.57 -17.96 -4.18
N GLY A 230 -13.27 -18.74 -5.22
CA GLY A 230 -14.23 -19.58 -5.92
C GLY A 230 -14.90 -20.60 -5.01
N TYR A 231 -14.13 -21.24 -4.13
CA TYR A 231 -14.66 -22.14 -3.11
C TYR A 231 -15.68 -21.46 -2.20
N TRP A 232 -15.32 -20.32 -1.60
CA TRP A 232 -16.20 -19.63 -0.65
C TRP A 232 -17.45 -19.09 -1.32
N VAL A 233 -17.30 -18.44 -2.48
CA VAL A 233 -18.43 -17.94 -3.27
C VAL A 233 -19.38 -19.09 -3.65
N GLY A 234 -18.84 -20.21 -4.14
CA GLY A 234 -19.64 -21.38 -4.50
C GLY A 234 -20.30 -22.06 -3.30
N ARG A 235 -19.66 -22.06 -2.13
CA ARG A 235 -20.24 -22.60 -0.89
C ARG A 235 -21.40 -21.72 -0.40
N LEU A 236 -21.19 -20.41 -0.32
CA LEU A 236 -22.20 -19.46 0.17
C LEU A 236 -23.40 -19.33 -0.77
N GLN A 237 -23.22 -19.48 -2.08
CA GLN A 237 -24.34 -19.51 -3.04
C GLN A 237 -25.21 -20.77 -2.92
N ARG A 238 -24.64 -21.90 -2.49
CA ARG A 238 -25.38 -23.18 -2.31
C ARG A 238 -26.02 -23.32 -0.93
N ASP A 239 -25.43 -22.70 0.09
CA ASP A 239 -25.88 -22.77 1.47
C ASP A 239 -26.34 -21.39 1.97
N ASP A 240 -27.63 -21.09 1.70
CA ASP A 240 -28.28 -19.84 2.07
C ASP A 240 -28.30 -19.62 3.60
N LEU A 241 -28.37 -20.71 4.39
CA LEU A 241 -28.37 -20.64 5.86
C LEU A 241 -27.00 -20.22 6.37
N LEU A 242 -25.92 -20.80 5.82
CA LEU A 242 -24.56 -20.40 6.14
C LEU A 242 -24.31 -18.92 5.80
N ALA A 243 -24.70 -18.48 4.60
CA ALA A 243 -24.54 -17.08 4.19
C ALA A 243 -25.28 -16.13 5.14
N ARG A 244 -26.55 -16.43 5.45
CA ARG A 244 -27.33 -15.65 6.41
C ARG A 244 -26.67 -15.62 7.79
N SER A 245 -26.26 -16.78 8.30
CA SER A 245 -25.68 -16.93 9.63
C SER A 245 -24.38 -16.14 9.77
N MET A 246 -23.51 -16.20 8.76
CA MET A 246 -22.26 -15.46 8.70
C MET A 246 -22.49 -13.95 8.72
N GLY A 247 -23.36 -13.44 7.85
CA GLY A 247 -23.67 -12.01 7.79
C GLY A 247 -24.30 -11.46 9.08
N LEU A 248 -25.17 -12.24 9.74
CA LEU A 248 -25.74 -11.85 11.03
C LEU A 248 -24.70 -11.78 12.14
N ARG A 249 -23.75 -12.73 12.19
CA ARG A 249 -22.64 -12.68 13.16
C ARG A 249 -21.71 -11.49 12.90
N ALA A 250 -21.35 -11.24 11.64
CA ALA A 250 -20.55 -10.08 11.27
C ALA A 250 -21.22 -8.76 11.68
N ARG A 251 -22.52 -8.62 11.42
CA ARG A 251 -23.30 -7.44 11.85
C ARG A 251 -23.30 -7.29 13.37
N ALA A 252 -23.50 -8.39 14.11
CA ALA A 252 -23.47 -8.35 15.57
C ALA A 252 -22.09 -7.93 16.11
N ARG A 253 -21.00 -8.39 15.49
CA ARG A 253 -19.63 -7.92 15.77
C ARG A 253 -19.51 -6.42 15.54
N ILE A 254 -19.95 -5.90 14.38
CA ILE A 254 -19.94 -4.47 14.08
C ILE A 254 -20.64 -3.66 15.17
N SER A 255 -21.90 -4.00 15.48
CA SER A 255 -22.68 -3.26 16.48
C SER A 255 -22.05 -3.29 17.87
N ARG A 256 -21.28 -4.32 18.22
CA ARG A 256 -20.64 -4.46 19.54
C ARG A 256 -19.29 -3.77 19.64
N GLU A 257 -18.51 -3.71 18.55
CA GLU A 257 -17.06 -3.39 18.63
C GLU A 257 -16.54 -2.43 17.54
N HIS A 258 -17.32 -2.15 16.49
CA HIS A 258 -16.84 -1.39 15.32
C HIS A 258 -17.82 -0.32 14.84
N LEU A 259 -18.50 0.38 15.75
CA LEU A 259 -19.26 1.59 15.45
C LEU A 259 -18.38 2.85 15.64
N PRO A 260 -18.79 4.02 15.11
CA PRO A 260 -18.03 5.27 15.25
C PRO A 260 -17.65 5.59 16.70
N GLU A 261 -18.56 5.37 17.66
CA GLU A 261 -18.34 5.58 19.10
C GLU A 261 -17.20 4.73 19.66
N HIS A 262 -17.04 3.48 19.18
CA HIS A 262 -15.91 2.63 19.58
C HIS A 262 -14.58 3.15 19.06
N ARG A 263 -14.58 3.81 17.88
CA ARG A 263 -13.37 4.43 17.33
C ARG A 263 -13.06 5.77 17.98
N ALA A 264 -14.08 6.56 18.28
CA ALA A 264 -13.92 7.78 19.05
C ALA A 264 -13.30 7.46 20.43
N GLY A 265 -13.87 6.51 21.18
CA GLY A 265 -13.33 6.08 22.46
C GLY A 265 -11.89 5.58 22.37
N ALA A 266 -11.60 4.64 21.46
CA ALA A 266 -10.24 4.12 21.28
C ALA A 266 -9.21 5.18 20.85
N LEU A 267 -9.62 6.16 20.02
CA LEU A 267 -8.76 7.28 19.64
C LEU A 267 -8.46 8.17 20.84
N LEU A 268 -9.47 8.50 21.65
CA LEU A 268 -9.30 9.30 22.86
C LEU A 268 -8.40 8.61 23.88
N ASP A 269 -8.59 7.31 24.12
CA ASP A 269 -7.74 6.51 25.00
C ASP A 269 -6.29 6.51 24.52
N ALA A 270 -6.08 6.33 23.21
CA ALA A 270 -4.75 6.36 22.60
C ALA A 270 -4.11 7.75 22.71
N ALA A 271 -4.87 8.83 22.49
CA ALA A 271 -4.40 10.21 22.60
C ALA A 271 -4.01 10.56 24.05
N GLN A 272 -4.79 10.09 25.03
CA GLN A 272 -4.49 10.27 26.46
C GLN A 272 -3.25 9.47 26.88
N ALA A 273 -3.05 8.28 26.33
CA ALA A 273 -1.87 7.45 26.61
C ALA A 273 -0.59 7.97 25.93
N SER A 274 -0.71 8.76 24.86
CA SER A 274 0.43 9.36 24.18
C SER A 274 0.89 10.67 24.82
N GLY A 275 2.20 10.86 24.94
CA GLY A 275 2.81 12.13 25.37
C GLY A 275 2.84 13.18 24.25
N ALA A 276 3.42 14.34 24.55
CA ALA A 276 3.74 15.35 23.52
C ALA A 276 4.94 14.87 22.69
N LEU A 277 4.68 14.27 21.54
CA LEU A 277 5.67 13.60 20.69
C LEU A 277 5.91 14.33 19.36
N SER A 278 5.09 15.33 19.00
CA SER A 278 5.30 16.10 17.77
C SER A 278 6.63 16.85 17.81
N VAL A 279 7.38 16.83 16.71
CA VAL A 279 8.62 17.62 16.60
C VAL A 279 8.32 19.13 16.63
N ARG A 280 9.31 19.94 17.05
CA ARG A 280 9.17 21.39 17.21
C ARG A 280 10.36 22.14 16.59
N GLY A 281 10.21 23.45 16.40
CA GLY A 281 11.29 24.30 15.88
C GLY A 281 11.78 23.85 14.50
N ALA A 282 13.10 23.79 14.32
CA ALA A 282 13.72 23.44 13.04
C ALA A 282 13.34 22.04 12.53
N ASP A 283 13.08 21.09 13.43
CA ASP A 283 12.68 19.73 13.04
C ASP A 283 11.24 19.70 12.50
N ALA A 284 10.36 20.57 13.01
CA ALA A 284 9.00 20.74 12.49
C ALA A 284 9.01 21.39 11.10
N GLU A 285 9.83 22.43 10.91
CA GLU A 285 10.03 23.02 9.59
C GLU A 285 10.60 22.01 8.59
N THR A 286 11.53 21.16 9.04
CA THR A 286 12.09 20.07 8.24
C THR A 286 11.02 19.04 7.85
N ALA A 287 10.24 18.55 8.80
CA ALA A 287 9.14 17.62 8.55
C ALA A 287 8.09 18.20 7.59
N TRP A 288 7.77 19.48 7.74
CA TRP A 288 6.87 20.22 6.85
C TRP A 288 7.40 20.28 5.42
N TRP A 289 8.62 20.78 5.21
CA TRP A 289 9.17 20.91 3.86
C TRP A 289 9.46 19.57 3.18
N LEU A 290 9.86 18.54 3.94
CA LEU A 290 9.98 17.18 3.41
C LEU A 290 8.62 16.61 2.98
N THR A 291 7.55 16.91 3.74
CA THR A 291 6.18 16.56 3.35
C THR A 291 5.80 17.20 2.01
N LEU A 292 6.02 18.51 1.87
CA LEU A 292 5.72 19.24 0.63
C LEU A 292 6.55 18.72 -0.54
N TYR A 293 7.84 18.48 -0.33
CA TYR A 293 8.73 17.94 -1.35
C TYR A 293 8.25 16.58 -1.86
N HIS A 294 7.92 15.64 -0.98
CA HIS A 294 7.51 14.31 -1.41
C HIS A 294 6.15 14.30 -2.12
N LEU A 295 5.21 15.16 -1.69
CA LEU A 295 3.97 15.37 -2.41
C LEU A 295 4.19 16.01 -3.79
N TRP A 296 5.08 17.00 -3.87
CA TRP A 296 5.49 17.63 -5.13
C TRP A 296 6.18 16.64 -6.08
N GLU A 297 7.13 15.84 -5.58
CA GLU A 297 7.83 14.80 -6.36
C GLU A 297 6.84 13.78 -6.92
N ALA A 298 5.80 13.43 -6.16
CA ALA A 298 4.75 12.52 -6.59
C ALA A 298 3.70 13.16 -7.53
N GLY A 299 3.83 14.45 -7.85
CA GLY A 299 2.83 15.20 -8.63
C GLY A 299 1.49 15.37 -7.93
N ARG A 300 1.47 15.32 -6.58
CA ARG A 300 0.26 15.43 -5.74
C ARG A 300 0.11 16.79 -5.05
N LEU A 301 1.05 17.70 -5.27
CA LEU A 301 0.99 19.09 -4.83
C LEU A 301 1.44 19.98 -5.98
N ASP A 302 0.57 20.91 -6.38
CA ASP A 302 0.92 21.95 -7.34
C ASP A 302 1.65 23.08 -6.60
N MET A 303 2.96 23.14 -6.81
CA MET A 303 3.83 24.12 -6.17
C MET A 303 5.01 24.43 -7.08
N ASP A 304 5.39 25.71 -7.13
CA ASP A 304 6.58 26.14 -7.84
C ASP A 304 7.83 25.45 -7.27
N ARG A 305 8.63 24.85 -8.17
CA ARG A 305 9.86 24.14 -7.81
C ARG A 305 10.84 25.07 -7.09
N GLU A 306 10.95 26.33 -7.51
CA GLU A 306 11.86 27.27 -6.86
C GLU A 306 11.38 27.64 -5.46
N ALA A 307 10.07 27.62 -5.20
CA ALA A 307 9.54 27.78 -3.85
C ALA A 307 9.91 26.60 -2.94
N VAL A 308 9.81 25.36 -3.43
CA VAL A 308 10.26 24.16 -2.69
C VAL A 308 11.76 24.23 -2.41
N LEU A 309 12.55 24.66 -3.40
CA LEU A 309 14.00 24.78 -3.28
C LEU A 309 14.41 25.85 -2.27
N ARG A 310 13.79 27.03 -2.31
CA ARG A 310 14.04 28.10 -1.32
C ARG A 310 13.65 27.64 0.09
N GLY A 311 12.52 26.96 0.23
CA GLY A 311 12.06 26.41 1.51
C GLY A 311 13.07 25.44 2.12
N LEU A 312 13.45 24.40 1.37
CA LEU A 312 14.44 23.42 1.82
C LEU A 312 15.84 24.01 2.01
N GLY A 313 16.25 24.94 1.14
CA GLY A 313 17.57 25.58 1.21
C GLY A 313 17.73 26.57 2.38
N ALA A 314 16.64 27.00 2.99
CA ALA A 314 16.65 27.84 4.19
C ALA A 314 16.81 27.04 5.49
N LEU A 315 16.66 25.70 5.44
CA LEU A 315 16.77 24.83 6.60
C LEU A 315 18.23 24.50 6.94
N PRO A 316 18.53 24.17 8.21
CA PRO A 316 19.80 23.55 8.55
C PRO A 316 20.05 22.31 7.69
N LEU A 317 21.26 22.21 7.15
CA LEU A 317 21.60 21.07 6.31
C LEU A 317 21.67 19.81 7.17
N THR A 318 20.82 18.83 6.89
CA THR A 318 20.85 17.46 7.41
C THR A 318 21.08 16.47 6.25
N ASP A 319 21.23 15.18 6.54
CA ASP A 319 21.32 14.15 5.50
C ASP A 319 20.02 14.01 4.69
N GLU A 320 18.85 14.08 5.34
CA GLU A 320 17.55 14.06 4.66
C GLU A 320 17.40 15.26 3.71
N ILE A 321 17.72 16.47 4.19
CA ILE A 321 17.66 17.70 3.39
C ILE A 321 18.65 17.64 2.23
N LEU A 322 19.89 17.21 2.46
CA LEU A 322 20.89 17.10 1.40
C LEU A 322 20.48 16.09 0.32
N ALA A 323 19.95 14.93 0.72
CA ALA A 323 19.48 13.91 -0.21
C ALA A 323 18.34 14.43 -1.11
N VAL A 324 17.39 15.16 -0.52
CA VAL A 324 16.30 15.80 -1.27
C VAL A 324 16.80 16.93 -2.15
N LEU A 325 17.74 17.76 -1.69
CA LEU A 325 18.33 18.83 -2.51
C LEU A 325 19.08 18.25 -3.72
N LEU A 326 19.83 17.15 -3.58
CA LEU A 326 20.45 16.45 -4.71
C LEU A 326 19.41 16.02 -5.76
N ARG A 327 18.28 15.47 -5.31
CA ARG A 327 17.17 15.09 -6.21
C ARG A 327 16.54 16.29 -6.89
N LEU A 328 16.29 17.36 -6.14
CA LEU A 328 15.68 18.58 -6.65
C LEU A 328 16.58 19.29 -7.67
N ARG A 329 17.90 19.36 -7.40
CA ARG A 329 18.89 19.89 -8.35
C ARG A 329 19.00 19.03 -9.60
N ALA A 330 18.93 17.70 -9.50
CA ALA A 330 18.84 16.83 -10.68
C ALA A 330 17.62 17.16 -11.55
N SER A 331 16.48 17.52 -10.95
CA SER A 331 15.30 17.96 -11.71
C SER A 331 15.45 19.33 -12.40
N GLN A 332 16.44 20.14 -12.01
CA GLN A 332 16.76 21.42 -12.67
C GLN A 332 17.71 21.23 -13.86
N GLY A 333 18.48 20.15 -13.89
CA GLY A 333 19.40 19.81 -14.98
C GLY A 333 20.80 19.43 -14.49
N GLN A 334 21.65 19.01 -15.44
CA GLN A 334 22.98 18.48 -15.15
C GLN A 334 23.87 19.51 -14.43
N GLU A 335 23.88 20.76 -14.89
CA GLU A 335 24.75 21.80 -14.32
C GLU A 335 24.44 22.08 -12.85
N GLU A 336 23.16 22.32 -12.52
CA GLU A 336 22.72 22.57 -11.15
C GLU A 336 22.94 21.36 -10.23
N PHE A 337 22.76 20.14 -10.76
CA PHE A 337 23.10 18.92 -10.04
C PHE A 337 24.59 18.83 -9.73
N MET A 338 25.46 19.04 -10.72
CA MET A 338 26.90 18.90 -10.55
C MET A 338 27.49 19.93 -9.59
N ARG A 339 26.98 21.17 -9.61
CA ARG A 339 27.37 22.23 -8.66
C ARG A 339 27.17 21.81 -7.20
N LEU A 340 26.19 20.95 -6.92
CA LEU A 340 25.95 20.40 -5.58
C LEU A 340 26.66 19.05 -5.37
N ALA A 341 26.53 18.12 -6.32
CA ALA A 341 26.96 16.74 -6.16
C ALA A 341 28.49 16.58 -6.08
N VAL A 342 29.26 17.36 -6.85
CA VAL A 342 30.73 17.27 -6.86
C VAL A 342 31.32 17.69 -5.51
N PRO A 343 31.00 18.87 -4.93
CA PRO A 343 31.48 19.22 -3.60
C PRO A 343 31.04 18.24 -2.50
N VAL A 344 29.83 17.69 -2.60
CA VAL A 344 29.33 16.67 -1.66
C VAL A 344 30.17 15.40 -1.71
N ALA A 345 30.57 14.97 -2.91
CA ALA A 345 31.46 13.84 -3.13
C ALA A 345 32.88 14.12 -2.62
N GLU A 346 33.49 15.22 -3.06
CA GLU A 346 34.89 15.56 -2.75
C GLU A 346 35.14 15.82 -1.27
N LYS A 347 34.19 16.48 -0.59
CA LYS A 347 34.30 16.82 0.83
C LYS A 347 33.74 15.73 1.75
N GLU A 348 33.37 14.56 1.19
CA GLU A 348 32.75 13.45 1.90
C GLU A 348 31.53 13.84 2.77
N GLN A 349 30.79 14.88 2.39
CA GLN A 349 29.65 15.38 3.16
C GLN A 349 28.58 14.29 3.30
N TYR A 350 28.24 13.95 4.55
CA TYR A 350 27.27 12.90 4.87
C TYR A 350 27.59 11.55 4.22
N ALA A 351 28.88 11.18 4.10
CA ALA A 351 29.29 9.95 3.42
C ALA A 351 28.76 8.65 4.08
N ALA A 352 28.39 8.68 5.36
CA ALA A 352 27.79 7.55 6.08
C ALA A 352 26.26 7.45 5.93
N PHE A 353 25.62 8.32 5.13
CA PHE A 353 24.17 8.35 5.01
C PHE A 353 23.72 7.79 3.66
N LEU A 354 22.84 6.79 3.72
CA LEU A 354 22.34 6.06 2.55
C LEU A 354 21.67 6.99 1.54
N GLY A 355 20.77 7.87 2.02
CA GLY A 355 19.96 8.74 1.16
C GLY A 355 20.80 9.68 0.30
N VAL A 356 21.85 10.27 0.87
CA VAL A 356 22.77 11.17 0.17
C VAL A 356 23.54 10.43 -0.91
N ASN A 357 24.09 9.26 -0.57
CA ASN A 357 24.84 8.46 -1.54
C ASN A 357 23.95 7.91 -2.66
N LEU A 358 22.74 7.45 -2.34
CA LEU A 358 21.81 6.95 -3.35
C LEU A 358 21.33 8.08 -4.27
N ALA A 359 20.93 9.23 -3.72
CA ALA A 359 20.51 10.40 -4.51
C ALA A 359 21.64 10.90 -5.43
N GLY A 360 22.86 11.02 -4.90
CA GLY A 360 24.03 11.40 -5.68
C GLY A 360 24.36 10.38 -6.76
N ALA A 361 24.33 9.08 -6.44
CA ALA A 361 24.60 8.03 -7.40
C ALA A 361 23.58 7.99 -8.54
N MET A 362 22.29 8.05 -8.21
CA MET A 362 21.21 8.02 -9.20
C MET A 362 21.15 9.30 -10.03
N GLY A 363 21.38 10.47 -9.42
CA GLY A 363 21.45 11.74 -10.13
C GLY A 363 22.62 11.79 -11.12
N ALA A 364 23.78 11.23 -10.75
CA ALA A 364 24.90 11.11 -11.67
C ALA A 364 24.58 10.16 -12.84
N LEU A 365 23.91 9.02 -12.59
CA LEU A 365 23.49 8.12 -13.67
C LEU A 365 22.50 8.75 -14.64
N LEU A 366 21.58 9.59 -14.15
CA LEU A 366 20.63 10.31 -15.00
C LEU A 366 21.33 11.11 -16.11
N PHE A 367 22.52 11.63 -15.83
CA PHE A 367 23.34 12.41 -16.76
C PHE A 367 24.50 11.63 -17.40
N GLY A 368 24.55 10.30 -17.25
CA GLY A 368 25.60 9.45 -17.84
C GLY A 368 26.93 9.49 -17.10
N GLU A 369 26.97 10.01 -15.88
CA GLU A 369 28.21 10.31 -15.13
C GLU A 369 28.60 9.13 -14.24
N VAL A 370 28.94 8.03 -14.92
CA VAL A 370 29.13 6.71 -14.30
C VAL A 370 30.24 6.70 -13.24
N ARG A 371 31.32 7.46 -13.45
CA ARG A 371 32.44 7.54 -12.49
C ARG A 371 31.99 8.18 -11.17
N LEU A 372 31.26 9.28 -11.25
CA LEU A 372 30.72 9.95 -10.07
C LEU A 372 29.67 9.07 -9.39
N SER A 373 28.80 8.41 -10.16
CA SER A 373 27.82 7.48 -9.60
C SER A 373 28.46 6.34 -8.81
N ARG A 374 29.46 5.68 -9.41
CA ARG A 374 30.26 4.65 -8.75
C ARG A 374 30.94 5.19 -7.49
N HIS A 375 31.46 6.42 -7.53
CA HIS A 375 32.10 7.04 -6.38
C HIS A 375 31.14 7.17 -5.18
N PHE A 376 29.89 7.62 -5.39
CA PHE A 376 28.88 7.65 -4.34
C PHE A 376 28.56 6.26 -3.77
N PHE A 377 28.50 5.22 -4.60
CA PHE A 377 28.35 3.84 -4.09
C PHE A 377 29.56 3.42 -3.24
N LEU A 378 30.78 3.73 -3.68
CA LEU A 378 32.00 3.40 -2.92
C LEU A 378 32.10 4.17 -1.60
N ARG A 379 31.61 5.40 -1.55
CA ARG A 379 31.44 6.15 -0.29
C ARG A 379 30.53 5.39 0.67
N HIS A 380 29.33 5.00 0.24
CA HIS A 380 28.41 4.18 1.05
C HIS A 380 29.06 2.85 1.50
N LYS A 381 29.69 2.12 0.57
CA LYS A 381 30.42 0.89 0.88
C LYS A 381 31.45 1.12 1.99
N ARG A 382 32.29 2.15 1.89
CA ARG A 382 33.35 2.43 2.86
C ARG A 382 32.82 2.67 4.26
N TYR A 383 31.72 3.42 4.40
CA TYR A 383 31.22 3.86 5.70
C TYR A 383 30.12 2.97 6.30
N CYS A 384 29.33 2.30 5.46
CA CYS A 384 28.09 1.63 5.89
C CYS A 384 28.06 0.14 5.55
N ALA A 385 28.74 -0.29 4.50
CA ALA A 385 28.67 -1.67 4.02
C ALA A 385 30.01 -2.18 3.44
N PRO A 386 31.09 -2.29 4.24
CA PRO A 386 32.43 -2.58 3.72
C PRO A 386 32.54 -3.93 2.97
N SER A 387 31.70 -4.90 3.32
CA SER A 387 31.64 -6.22 2.71
C SER A 387 30.91 -6.27 1.36
N THR A 388 30.19 -5.21 0.98
CA THR A 388 29.42 -5.20 -0.28
C THR A 388 30.38 -5.22 -1.49
N PRO A 389 30.12 -6.03 -2.54
CA PRO A 389 30.98 -6.08 -3.73
C PRO A 389 31.13 -4.72 -4.43
N ASP A 390 32.15 -4.59 -5.28
CA ASP A 390 32.24 -3.43 -6.17
C ASP A 390 31.02 -3.36 -7.10
N PRO A 391 30.41 -2.19 -7.30
CA PRO A 391 29.21 -2.08 -8.12
C PRO A 391 29.49 -2.23 -9.62
N GLY A 392 30.75 -2.28 -10.06
CA GLY A 392 31.12 -2.31 -11.47
C GLY A 392 31.13 -0.92 -12.10
N THR A 393 31.32 -0.87 -13.42
CA THR A 393 31.54 0.37 -14.20
C THR A 393 30.48 0.64 -15.26
N THR A 394 29.33 -0.03 -15.19
CA THR A 394 28.19 0.20 -16.11
C THR A 394 26.97 0.69 -15.33
N PRO A 395 26.09 1.52 -15.94
CA PRO A 395 24.83 1.95 -15.30
C PRO A 395 24.01 0.78 -14.76
N LEU A 396 23.87 -0.29 -15.56
CA LEU A 396 23.19 -1.52 -15.16
C LEU A 396 23.79 -2.11 -13.87
N SER A 397 25.11 -2.31 -13.84
CA SER A 397 25.79 -2.93 -12.69
C SER A 397 25.61 -2.11 -11.40
N ILE A 398 25.66 -0.78 -11.51
CA ILE A 398 25.46 0.14 -10.38
C ILE A 398 24.01 0.10 -9.88
N CYS A 399 23.02 0.12 -10.78
CA CYS A 399 21.62 -0.02 -10.39
C CYS A 399 21.34 -1.36 -9.68
N LEU A 400 21.89 -2.47 -10.19
CA LEU A 400 21.75 -3.78 -9.55
C LEU A 400 22.45 -3.84 -8.19
N ALA A 401 23.61 -3.19 -8.04
CA ALA A 401 24.31 -3.12 -6.76
C ALA A 401 23.49 -2.33 -5.72
N TRP A 402 22.93 -1.18 -6.10
CA TRP A 402 22.03 -0.42 -5.23
C TRP A 402 20.75 -1.18 -4.90
N ALA A 403 20.15 -1.88 -5.86
CA ALA A 403 18.97 -2.70 -5.61
C ALA A 403 19.24 -3.75 -4.52
N ARG A 404 20.35 -4.48 -4.60
CA ARG A 404 20.74 -5.48 -3.59
C ARG A 404 21.02 -4.85 -2.22
N GLU A 405 21.70 -3.70 -2.21
CA GLU A 405 22.00 -3.00 -0.96
C GLU A 405 20.72 -2.49 -0.28
N LEU A 406 19.76 -1.98 -1.06
CA LEU A 406 18.47 -1.55 -0.54
C LEU A 406 17.64 -2.72 -0.01
N GLN A 407 17.68 -3.89 -0.67
CA GLN A 407 17.06 -5.12 -0.14
C GLN A 407 17.70 -5.56 1.18
N ARG A 408 19.04 -5.48 1.28
CA ARG A 408 19.77 -5.81 2.52
C ARG A 408 19.32 -4.92 3.69
N LEU A 409 18.94 -3.68 3.40
CA LEU A 409 18.45 -2.69 4.36
C LEU A 409 16.93 -2.69 4.52
N GLY A 410 16.19 -3.59 3.85
CA GLY A 410 14.72 -3.64 3.91
C GLY A 410 14.00 -2.46 3.24
N GLN A 411 14.67 -1.75 2.31
CA GLN A 411 14.11 -0.64 1.53
C GLN A 411 13.63 -1.11 0.15
N ASP A 412 12.75 -2.11 0.15
CA ASP A 412 12.28 -2.76 -1.07
C ASP A 412 11.43 -1.83 -1.94
N PHE A 413 10.57 -1.00 -1.32
CA PHE A 413 9.62 -0.13 -2.00
C PHE A 413 9.43 1.21 -1.29
N ARG A 414 8.83 2.16 -2.03
CA ARG A 414 8.13 3.33 -1.50
C ARG A 414 6.63 3.20 -1.75
N PRO A 415 5.86 2.53 -0.87
CA PRO A 415 4.45 2.28 -1.14
C PRO A 415 3.67 3.58 -1.33
N GLY A 416 2.76 3.57 -2.31
CA GLY A 416 2.00 4.74 -2.70
C GLY A 416 2.71 5.72 -3.64
N PHE A 417 4.03 5.64 -3.81
CA PHE A 417 4.77 6.45 -4.78
C PHE A 417 4.81 5.75 -6.14
N VAL A 418 4.38 6.46 -7.20
CA VAL A 418 4.44 5.94 -8.57
C VAL A 418 5.75 6.39 -9.21
N PHE A 419 6.70 5.47 -9.30
CA PHE A 419 8.01 5.76 -9.88
C PHE A 419 7.94 5.91 -11.40
N ASN A 420 8.64 6.93 -11.91
CA ASN A 420 8.83 7.18 -13.33
C ASN A 420 10.33 7.34 -13.59
N PRO A 421 11.01 6.36 -14.24
CA PRO A 421 12.45 6.39 -14.44
C PRO A 421 12.94 7.55 -15.33
N LYS A 422 12.04 8.25 -16.02
CA LYS A 422 12.37 9.43 -16.84
C LYS A 422 12.29 10.74 -16.07
N LYS A 423 11.68 10.75 -14.88
CA LYS A 423 11.43 11.96 -14.09
C LYS A 423 12.03 11.89 -12.69
N HIS A 424 12.03 10.71 -12.09
CA HIS A 424 12.36 10.50 -10.68
C HIS A 424 13.69 9.77 -10.55
N LEU A 425 14.41 10.03 -9.46
CA LEU A 425 15.58 9.24 -9.10
C LEU A 425 15.15 8.03 -8.24
N PRO A 426 15.69 6.82 -8.44
CA PRO A 426 15.41 5.67 -7.57
C PRO A 426 15.72 5.92 -6.09
N ALA A 427 14.83 5.48 -5.20
CA ALA A 427 14.97 5.55 -3.73
C ALA A 427 14.69 4.21 -3.03
N SER A 428 14.41 3.15 -3.79
CA SER A 428 14.10 1.81 -3.28
C SER A 428 14.61 0.73 -4.24
N SER A 429 14.69 -0.51 -3.76
CA SER A 429 15.19 -1.60 -4.58
C SER A 429 14.39 -1.78 -5.87
N LEU A 430 13.04 -1.73 -5.80
CA LEU A 430 12.22 -1.89 -6.99
C LEU A 430 12.50 -0.79 -8.01
N GLU A 431 12.67 0.45 -7.57
CA GLU A 431 12.93 1.59 -8.46
C GLU A 431 14.32 1.47 -9.12
N CYS A 432 15.32 0.98 -8.39
CA CYS A 432 16.63 0.67 -8.98
C CYS A 432 16.53 -0.45 -10.04
N LEU A 433 15.69 -1.47 -9.83
CA LEU A 433 15.46 -2.54 -10.80
C LEU A 433 14.68 -2.04 -12.02
N VAL A 434 13.67 -1.19 -11.83
CA VAL A 434 12.96 -0.55 -12.94
C VAL A 434 13.93 0.31 -13.75
N GLN A 435 14.77 1.10 -13.09
CA GLN A 435 15.82 1.88 -13.78
C GLN A 435 16.83 0.98 -14.51
N ALA A 436 17.22 -0.15 -13.92
CA ALA A 436 18.08 -1.15 -14.57
C ALA A 436 17.44 -1.71 -15.85
N SER A 437 16.12 -1.93 -15.85
CA SER A 437 15.39 -2.41 -17.03
C SER A 437 15.35 -1.38 -18.17
N GLU A 438 15.43 -0.08 -17.88
CA GLU A 438 15.58 0.95 -18.92
C GLU A 438 16.97 0.90 -19.57
N PHE A 439 18.02 0.59 -18.80
CA PHE A 439 19.37 0.44 -19.34
C PHE A 439 19.60 -0.87 -20.09
N ALA A 440 18.87 -1.93 -19.73
CA ALA A 440 18.97 -3.24 -20.38
C ALA A 440 17.60 -3.95 -20.47
N PRO A 441 16.71 -3.54 -21.40
CA PRO A 441 15.36 -4.09 -21.55
C PRO A 441 15.30 -5.60 -21.89
N ASP A 442 16.38 -6.13 -22.46
CA ASP A 442 16.48 -7.54 -22.83
C ASP A 442 17.17 -8.43 -21.77
N ASN A 443 17.54 -7.85 -20.62
CA ASN A 443 18.25 -8.58 -19.58
C ASN A 443 17.30 -9.33 -18.64
N ALA A 444 17.20 -10.64 -18.84
CA ALA A 444 16.35 -11.53 -18.05
C ALA A 444 16.67 -11.53 -16.54
N ASP A 445 17.92 -11.27 -16.13
CA ASP A 445 18.29 -11.26 -14.72
C ASP A 445 17.60 -10.11 -13.96
N VAL A 446 17.42 -8.95 -14.61
CA VAL A 446 16.68 -7.82 -14.02
C VAL A 446 15.25 -8.22 -13.70
N TYR A 447 14.55 -8.83 -14.66
CA TYR A 447 13.17 -9.28 -14.47
C TYR A 447 13.07 -10.42 -13.45
N ARG A 448 14.08 -11.30 -13.38
CA ARG A 448 14.13 -12.36 -12.36
C ARG A 448 14.28 -11.80 -10.96
N GLU A 449 15.13 -10.79 -10.78
CA GLU A 449 15.25 -10.08 -9.50
C GLU A 449 13.97 -9.30 -9.15
N MET A 450 13.33 -8.63 -10.12
CA MET A 450 12.02 -8.00 -9.91
C MET A 450 10.97 -9.02 -9.47
N ALA A 451 10.85 -10.15 -10.17
CA ALA A 451 9.90 -11.20 -9.83
C ALA A 451 10.13 -11.77 -8.43
N ARG A 452 11.39 -12.02 -8.06
CA ARG A 452 11.77 -12.50 -6.72
C ARG A 452 11.43 -11.49 -5.62
N LEU A 453 11.73 -10.21 -5.85
CA LEU A 453 11.40 -9.13 -4.92
C LEU A 453 9.89 -9.04 -4.72
N LEU A 454 9.13 -8.95 -5.81
CA LEU A 454 7.67 -8.79 -5.78
C LEU A 454 6.95 -10.03 -5.23
N ALA A 455 7.56 -11.22 -5.32
CA ALA A 455 6.99 -12.44 -4.76
C ALA A 455 6.88 -12.43 -3.23
N ARG A 456 7.74 -11.67 -2.54
CA ARG A 456 7.76 -11.55 -1.07
C ARG A 456 6.66 -10.64 -0.53
N HIS A 457 6.00 -9.89 -1.41
CA HIS A 457 5.10 -8.81 -1.04
C HIS A 457 3.74 -8.94 -1.76
N SER A 458 2.70 -8.46 -1.12
CA SER A 458 1.34 -8.42 -1.65
C SER A 458 1.01 -7.08 -2.30
N GLY A 459 0.04 -7.06 -3.21
CA GLY A 459 -0.41 -5.83 -3.87
C GLY A 459 0.42 -5.40 -5.07
N TRP A 460 1.44 -6.18 -5.41
CA TRP A 460 2.29 -6.01 -6.59
C TRP A 460 2.02 -7.04 -7.69
N ASP A 461 0.94 -7.81 -7.57
CA ASP A 461 0.67 -8.99 -8.41
C ASP A 461 0.62 -8.63 -9.90
N GLY A 462 0.05 -7.47 -10.26
CA GLY A 462 0.04 -7.00 -11.64
C GLY A 462 1.43 -6.73 -12.22
N LEU A 463 2.36 -6.16 -11.44
CA LEU A 463 3.74 -5.93 -11.89
C LEU A 463 4.53 -7.23 -11.91
N ARG A 464 4.31 -8.11 -10.93
CA ARG A 464 4.93 -9.43 -10.86
C ARG A 464 4.56 -10.29 -12.07
N LEU A 465 3.28 -10.31 -12.44
CA LEU A 465 2.79 -11.03 -13.62
C LEU A 465 3.49 -10.55 -14.90
N LYS A 466 3.70 -9.25 -15.08
CA LYS A 466 4.44 -8.72 -16.24
C LYS A 466 5.88 -9.26 -16.29
N ALA A 467 6.59 -9.25 -15.16
CA ALA A 467 7.94 -9.79 -15.08
C ALA A 467 7.98 -11.31 -15.33
N MET A 468 7.05 -12.06 -14.73
CA MET A 468 6.97 -13.51 -14.90
C MET A 468 6.59 -13.93 -16.32
N SER A 469 5.63 -13.24 -16.94
CA SER A 469 5.24 -13.48 -18.33
C SER A 469 6.42 -13.27 -19.27
N TYR A 470 7.17 -12.17 -19.09
CA TYR A 470 8.39 -11.89 -19.86
C TYR A 470 9.43 -13.03 -19.77
N LEU A 471 9.64 -13.58 -18.57
CA LEU A 471 10.60 -14.67 -18.33
C LEU A 471 10.11 -16.00 -18.95
N SER A 472 8.84 -16.36 -18.73
CA SER A 472 8.26 -17.62 -19.24
C SER A 472 8.32 -17.72 -20.77
N LEU A 473 8.14 -16.61 -21.49
CA LEU A 473 8.20 -16.57 -22.95
C LEU A 473 9.59 -16.89 -23.50
N ARG A 474 10.65 -16.58 -22.75
CA ARG A 474 12.06 -16.79 -23.12
C ARG A 474 12.59 -18.15 -22.65
N GLU A 475 12.09 -18.66 -21.53
CA GLU A 475 12.51 -19.93 -20.93
C GLU A 475 11.37 -20.96 -20.94
N ARG A 476 10.80 -21.26 -22.11
CA ARG A 476 9.57 -22.07 -22.25
C ARG A 476 9.65 -23.47 -21.64
N THR A 477 10.83 -24.10 -21.65
CA THR A 477 11.05 -25.44 -21.06
C THR A 477 11.35 -25.40 -19.56
N ASN A 478 11.44 -24.20 -18.95
CA ASN A 478 11.66 -24.04 -17.52
C ASN A 478 10.33 -24.12 -16.77
N TRP A 479 9.85 -25.34 -16.54
CA TRP A 479 8.58 -25.60 -15.87
C TRP A 479 8.42 -24.90 -14.52
N ARG A 480 9.52 -24.59 -13.81
CA ARG A 480 9.45 -23.90 -12.50
C ARG A 480 9.00 -22.45 -12.64
N LEU A 481 9.47 -21.76 -13.69
CA LEU A 481 9.05 -20.39 -13.98
C LEU A 481 7.58 -20.36 -14.40
N THR A 482 7.18 -21.29 -15.28
CA THR A 482 5.78 -21.42 -15.70
C THR A 482 4.86 -21.77 -14.53
N GLN A 483 5.29 -22.67 -13.63
CA GLN A 483 4.53 -22.98 -12.41
C GLN A 483 4.36 -21.73 -11.52
N GLU A 484 5.42 -20.93 -11.34
CA GLU A 484 5.34 -19.69 -10.56
C GLU A 484 4.45 -18.63 -11.23
N LEU A 485 4.44 -18.57 -12.58
CA LEU A 485 3.51 -17.74 -13.34
C LEU A 485 2.06 -18.18 -13.10
N GLY A 486 1.77 -19.47 -13.25
CA GLY A 486 0.43 -20.01 -13.04
C GLY A 486 -0.11 -19.75 -11.62
N ALA A 487 0.73 -19.93 -10.59
CA ALA A 487 0.37 -19.58 -9.22
C ALA A 487 0.12 -18.07 -9.03
N ALA A 488 0.91 -17.20 -9.70
CA ALA A 488 0.69 -15.75 -9.67
C ALA A 488 -0.60 -15.35 -10.38
N ASP A 489 -0.97 -16.03 -11.48
CA ASP A 489 -2.23 -15.83 -12.18
C ASP A 489 -3.43 -16.21 -11.30
N CYS A 490 -3.39 -17.36 -10.63
CA CYS A 490 -4.42 -17.75 -9.67
C CYS A 490 -4.58 -16.71 -8.55
N ARG A 491 -3.47 -16.19 -8.00
CA ARG A 491 -3.50 -15.13 -6.98
C ARG A 491 -4.10 -13.82 -7.49
N ALA A 492 -3.89 -13.50 -8.76
CA ALA A 492 -4.42 -12.31 -9.43
C ALA A 492 -5.81 -12.52 -10.06
N PHE A 493 -6.53 -13.59 -9.67
CA PHE A 493 -7.86 -13.94 -10.16
C PHE A 493 -7.96 -14.36 -11.63
N ARG A 494 -6.82 -14.60 -12.30
CA ARG A 494 -6.75 -15.18 -13.65
C ARG A 494 -6.72 -16.71 -13.55
N VAL A 495 -7.71 -17.28 -12.89
CA VAL A 495 -7.68 -18.68 -12.44
C VAL A 495 -7.58 -19.66 -13.61
N ARG A 496 -8.31 -19.45 -14.70
CA ARG A 496 -8.22 -20.30 -15.90
C ARG A 496 -6.83 -20.30 -16.50
N GLN A 497 -6.29 -19.11 -16.75
CA GLN A 497 -4.95 -18.94 -17.29
C GLN A 497 -3.92 -19.56 -16.36
N GLY A 498 -4.08 -19.38 -15.04
CA GLY A 498 -3.22 -20.01 -14.05
C GLY A 498 -3.23 -21.53 -14.13
N LEU A 499 -4.40 -22.15 -14.30
CA LEU A 499 -4.52 -23.60 -14.46
C LEU A 499 -3.93 -24.11 -15.78
N GLU A 500 -4.09 -23.36 -16.87
CA GLU A 500 -3.48 -23.68 -18.17
C GLU A 500 -1.94 -23.66 -18.08
N GLU A 501 -1.36 -22.62 -17.48
CA GLU A 501 0.08 -22.50 -17.23
C GLU A 501 0.59 -23.63 -16.31
N LEU A 502 -0.19 -24.01 -15.29
CA LEU A 502 0.14 -25.12 -14.38
C LEU A 502 0.09 -26.48 -15.08
N LEU A 503 -0.90 -26.73 -15.95
CA LEU A 503 -0.96 -27.96 -16.76
C LEU A 503 0.25 -28.06 -17.69
N PHE A 504 0.58 -26.96 -18.38
CA PHE A 504 1.75 -26.91 -19.25
C PHE A 504 3.05 -27.18 -18.46
N ALA A 505 3.21 -26.53 -17.31
CA ALA A 505 4.35 -26.75 -16.42
C ALA A 505 4.42 -28.21 -15.92
N GLN A 506 3.29 -28.84 -15.60
CA GLN A 506 3.26 -30.26 -15.21
C GLN A 506 3.75 -31.15 -16.36
N GLY A 507 3.29 -30.91 -17.59
CA GLY A 507 3.72 -31.64 -18.78
C GLY A 507 5.23 -31.55 -19.02
N GLU A 508 5.79 -30.33 -18.94
CA GLU A 508 7.25 -30.12 -19.04
C GLU A 508 8.01 -30.79 -17.88
N ALA A 509 7.47 -30.74 -16.67
CA ALA A 509 8.08 -31.42 -15.52
C ALA A 509 8.06 -32.95 -15.71
N LEU A 510 6.99 -33.51 -16.27
CA LEU A 510 6.88 -34.93 -16.59
C LEU A 510 7.91 -35.35 -17.65
N LEU A 511 8.03 -34.59 -18.75
CA LEU A 511 9.03 -34.82 -19.79
C LEU A 511 10.46 -34.80 -19.24
N GLN A 512 10.70 -34.03 -18.18
CA GLN A 512 11.99 -33.93 -17.49
C GLN A 512 12.17 -34.90 -16.32
N GLY A 513 11.22 -35.81 -16.07
CA GLY A 513 11.27 -36.78 -14.98
C GLY A 513 11.16 -36.15 -13.58
N GLN A 514 10.52 -34.98 -13.48
CA GLN A 514 10.46 -34.14 -12.26
C GLN A 514 9.03 -33.85 -11.77
N GLU A 515 8.03 -34.62 -12.20
CA GLU A 515 6.63 -34.42 -11.81
C GLU A 515 6.42 -34.42 -10.28
N ALA A 516 7.06 -35.35 -9.55
CA ALA A 516 6.98 -35.36 -8.07
C ALA A 516 7.56 -34.09 -7.42
N ARG A 517 8.46 -33.38 -8.10
CA ARG A 517 8.98 -32.08 -7.64
C ARG A 517 8.03 -30.94 -8.00
N PHE A 518 7.32 -31.04 -9.12
CA PHE A 518 6.25 -30.12 -9.48
C PHE A 518 5.16 -30.10 -8.40
N TRP A 519 4.60 -31.26 -8.06
CA TRP A 519 3.51 -31.35 -7.07
C TRP A 519 3.92 -30.82 -5.69
N ARG A 520 5.09 -31.21 -5.17
CA ARG A 520 5.61 -30.69 -3.89
C ARG A 520 5.78 -29.17 -3.88
N ARG A 521 6.15 -28.56 -5.01
CA ARG A 521 6.25 -27.10 -5.11
C ARG A 521 4.88 -26.45 -5.18
N LEU A 522 3.94 -27.05 -5.91
CA LEU A 522 2.57 -26.53 -6.00
C LEU A 522 1.89 -26.53 -4.63
N GLU A 523 2.02 -27.62 -3.87
CA GLU A 523 1.49 -27.76 -2.51
C GLU A 523 1.99 -26.65 -1.56
N ALA A 524 3.25 -26.23 -1.70
CA ALA A 524 3.80 -25.13 -0.90
C ALA A 524 3.15 -23.76 -1.22
N HIS A 525 2.62 -23.58 -2.43
CA HIS A 525 1.90 -22.39 -2.86
C HIS A 525 0.39 -22.49 -2.63
N ASP A 526 -0.18 -23.68 -2.78
CA ASP A 526 -1.61 -23.99 -2.68
C ASP A 526 -1.97 -24.51 -1.28
N ARG A 527 -1.95 -23.61 -0.30
CA ARG A 527 -2.19 -23.95 1.12
C ARG A 527 -3.56 -24.61 1.37
N SER A 528 -4.53 -24.39 0.49
CA SER A 528 -5.88 -24.92 0.62
C SER A 528 -6.10 -26.23 -0.14
N GLY A 529 -5.17 -26.62 -1.01
CA GLY A 529 -5.31 -27.73 -1.96
C GLY A 529 -6.28 -27.44 -3.11
N ARG A 530 -6.86 -26.23 -3.19
CA ARG A 530 -7.94 -25.93 -4.16
C ARG A 530 -7.42 -25.78 -5.58
N ILE A 531 -6.23 -25.22 -5.76
CA ILE A 531 -5.61 -25.12 -7.09
C ILE A 531 -5.31 -26.54 -7.60
N THR A 532 -4.79 -27.39 -6.72
CA THR A 532 -4.49 -28.80 -6.97
C THR A 532 -5.76 -29.58 -7.35
N ASP A 533 -6.84 -29.44 -6.56
CA ASP A 533 -8.14 -30.05 -6.86
C ASP A 533 -8.64 -29.67 -8.27
N MET A 534 -8.59 -28.37 -8.59
CA MET A 534 -9.03 -27.85 -9.89
C MET A 534 -8.15 -28.35 -11.04
N LEU A 535 -6.83 -28.42 -10.82
CA LEU A 535 -5.86 -28.90 -11.81
C LEU A 535 -6.10 -30.38 -12.14
N CYS A 536 -6.29 -31.22 -11.13
CA CYS A 536 -6.60 -32.65 -11.30
C CYS A 536 -7.95 -32.86 -12.01
N ALA A 537 -8.97 -32.06 -11.70
CA ALA A 537 -10.26 -32.12 -12.38
C ALA A 537 -10.13 -31.76 -13.88
N LEU A 538 -9.33 -30.75 -14.21
CA LEU A 538 -9.10 -30.32 -15.60
C LEU A 538 -8.30 -31.35 -16.40
N ALA A 539 -7.29 -31.98 -15.79
CA ALA A 539 -6.54 -33.08 -16.39
C ALA A 539 -7.46 -34.30 -16.67
N SER A 540 -8.39 -34.60 -15.77
CA SER A 540 -9.34 -35.70 -15.95
C SER A 540 -10.35 -35.42 -17.07
N ALA A 541 -10.79 -34.17 -17.23
CA ALA A 541 -11.73 -33.78 -18.27
C ALA A 541 -11.11 -33.77 -19.69
N THR A 542 -9.81 -33.51 -19.81
CA THR A 542 -9.06 -33.55 -21.08
C THR A 542 -8.71 -34.97 -21.54
N HIS A 543 -8.83 -35.96 -20.64
CA HIS A 543 -8.59 -37.38 -20.91
C HIS A 543 -9.89 -38.23 -20.87
N ALA A 544 -11.06 -37.59 -20.82
CA ALA A 544 -12.34 -38.27 -20.98
C ALA A 544 -12.53 -38.66 -22.47
N PRO A 545 -12.88 -39.92 -22.79
CA PRO A 545 -12.90 -40.45 -24.15
C PRO A 545 -13.94 -39.80 -25.08
#